data_AF-A0A2T4GFN2-F1
#
_entry.id   AF-A0A2T4GFN2-F1
#
_cell.length_a   1.000
_cell.length_b   1.000
_cell.length_c   1.000
_cell.angle_alpha   90.00
_cell.angle_beta   90.00
_cell.angle_gamma   90.00
#
_symmetry.space_group_name_H-M   'P 1'
#
loop_
_entity.id
_entity.type
_entity.pdbx_description
1 polymer ?
#
loop_
_entity_poly.entity_id
_entity_poly.type
_entity_poly.pdbx_seq_one_letter_code
_entity_poly.pdbx_strand_id
1 'polypeptide(L)'
;MKLVTPSTLLTVFSGLVNALPPSNYLNWKTFKANGVNIGGWLHQEAVIDPKWWNQYAPGTPDEWDFCAKLGSRCGPILEQRYSYFITTEDIDAMAKAGINVIRIPTGYNAWVTVPGSQLYSGNQARFLRVISDYAIKKHGIHVILDIHSLPGGLNGMGLGEKEGNYGWFQNQTALDYSYKAVNAAIKFIQESDVPQGFTLAPINEPVDNRDITKFGTPEALSDEGAAWVLKYFQGVVSRVQKINPKIPIMLQGGFRPVDFWAKNFAANTNIVFDVHHYYFAGRPATSQNLPDLICADAKSFAVTVEPKFPVFVGEWSIQATSDNGFSSRAINLNTGLKSWSKYTRGSAYWTWKFFGNVPVDGEGTQGDYWNYSDFVKMAIINPSTGISCK
;
A
#
# COMPACT_ATOMS: atom_id res chain seq x y z
N MET A 1 11.73 -32.14 -50.89
CA MET A 1 10.55 -31.34 -50.46
C MET A 1 10.24 -31.72 -49.03
N LYS A 2 10.31 -30.75 -48.10
CA LYS A 2 10.47 -30.96 -46.65
C LYS A 2 9.19 -31.47 -45.99
N LEU A 3 9.34 -32.47 -45.11
CA LEU A 3 8.33 -32.88 -44.13
C LEU A 3 8.11 -31.75 -43.12
N VAL A 4 6.84 -31.46 -42.83
CA VAL A 4 6.42 -30.57 -41.74
C VAL A 4 6.15 -31.44 -40.51
N THR A 5 6.95 -31.27 -39.47
CA THR A 5 6.71 -31.87 -38.14
C THR A 5 5.70 -31.03 -37.35
N PRO A 6 4.83 -31.65 -36.53
CA PRO A 6 3.94 -30.89 -35.66
C PRO A 6 4.72 -30.32 -34.48
N SER A 7 4.55 -29.02 -34.27
CA SER A 7 5.03 -28.27 -33.11
C SER A 7 4.27 -28.70 -31.85
N THR A 8 4.97 -29.29 -30.90
CA THR A 8 4.47 -29.60 -29.57
C THR A 8 4.34 -28.30 -28.77
N LEU A 9 3.11 -27.84 -28.53
CA LEU A 9 2.84 -26.79 -27.55
C LEU A 9 3.16 -27.33 -26.15
N LEU A 10 4.30 -26.93 -25.58
CA LEU A 10 4.61 -27.19 -24.17
C LEU A 10 3.74 -26.28 -23.31
N THR A 11 2.63 -26.81 -22.80
CA THR A 11 1.87 -26.16 -21.73
C THR A 11 2.66 -26.34 -20.44
N VAL A 12 3.39 -25.31 -20.01
CA VAL A 12 4.02 -25.30 -18.69
C VAL A 12 2.91 -25.07 -17.67
N PHE A 13 2.35 -26.16 -17.14
CA PHE A 13 1.63 -26.11 -15.88
C PHE A 13 2.65 -25.83 -14.79
N SER A 14 2.73 -24.59 -14.33
CA SER A 14 3.37 -24.28 -13.04
C SER A 14 2.54 -24.93 -11.94
N GLY A 15 3.02 -26.07 -11.45
CA GLY A 15 2.48 -26.68 -10.25
C GLY A 15 2.48 -25.65 -9.11
N LEU A 16 1.35 -25.54 -8.43
CA LEU A 16 1.24 -24.80 -7.16
C LEU A 16 2.18 -25.49 -6.16
N VAL A 17 3.41 -24.99 -6.07
CA VAL A 17 4.29 -25.32 -4.97
C VAL A 17 3.69 -24.59 -3.77
N ASN A 18 3.07 -25.32 -2.84
CA ASN A 18 2.75 -24.76 -1.52
C ASN A 18 4.06 -24.26 -0.94
N ALA A 19 4.26 -22.94 -0.94
CA ALA A 19 5.44 -22.34 -0.35
C ALA A 19 5.40 -22.63 1.15
N LEU A 20 6.45 -23.31 1.65
CA LEU A 20 6.59 -23.50 3.09
C LEU A 20 6.63 -22.13 3.78
N PRO A 21 6.06 -21.99 4.99
CA PRO A 21 6.16 -20.76 5.75
C PRO A 21 7.62 -20.32 5.86
N PRO A 22 7.94 -19.02 5.71
CA PRO A 22 9.31 -18.56 5.82
C PRO A 22 9.87 -18.94 7.19
N SER A 23 11.03 -19.59 7.23
CA SER A 23 11.72 -19.96 8.47
C SER A 23 12.59 -18.82 9.03
N ASN A 24 12.88 -17.82 8.19
CA ASN A 24 13.73 -16.68 8.50
C ASN A 24 12.97 -15.36 8.30
N TYR A 25 13.34 -14.33 9.07
CA TYR A 25 12.88 -12.96 8.85
C TYR A 25 13.30 -12.47 7.46
N LEU A 26 12.38 -11.77 6.80
CA LEU A 26 12.59 -11.24 5.47
C LEU A 26 13.71 -10.19 5.46
N ASN A 27 14.61 -10.30 4.49
CA ASN A 27 15.63 -9.28 4.21
C ASN A 27 15.23 -8.50 2.95
N TRP A 28 14.75 -7.27 3.13
CA TRP A 28 14.36 -6.39 2.04
C TRP A 28 15.51 -6.05 1.08
N LYS A 29 16.79 -6.19 1.48
CA LYS A 29 17.92 -5.98 0.59
C LYS A 29 18.06 -7.06 -0.49
N THR A 30 17.43 -8.22 -0.34
CA THR A 30 17.51 -9.32 -1.31
C THR A 30 16.15 -9.77 -1.81
N PHE A 31 15.08 -9.52 -1.04
CA PHE A 31 13.73 -9.89 -1.40
C PHE A 31 13.20 -9.11 -2.63
N LYS A 32 12.39 -9.79 -3.46
CA LYS A 32 11.69 -9.21 -4.61
C LYS A 32 10.19 -9.42 -4.43
N ALA A 33 9.48 -8.30 -4.36
CA ALA A 33 8.06 -8.23 -4.07
C ALA A 33 7.24 -8.03 -5.35
N ASN A 34 6.19 -8.83 -5.49
CA ASN A 34 5.07 -8.59 -6.37
C ASN A 34 3.83 -8.56 -5.49
N GLY A 35 3.29 -7.37 -5.28
CA GLY A 35 2.28 -7.14 -4.26
C GLY A 35 1.02 -6.45 -4.74
N VAL A 36 0.03 -6.45 -3.85
CA VAL A 36 -1.17 -5.62 -3.94
C VAL A 36 -1.50 -5.04 -2.57
N ASN A 37 -2.12 -3.86 -2.58
CA ASN A 37 -2.72 -3.28 -1.39
C ASN A 37 -4.10 -3.89 -1.15
N ILE A 38 -4.48 -3.98 0.12
CA ILE A 38 -5.81 -4.38 0.59
C ILE A 38 -6.55 -3.12 1.09
N GLY A 39 -6.68 -2.12 0.20
CA GLY A 39 -7.32 -0.84 0.48
C GLY A 39 -8.83 -0.97 0.63
N GLY A 40 -9.44 -0.08 1.41
CA GLY A 40 -10.89 -0.07 1.61
C GLY A 40 -11.44 -1.24 2.43
N TRP A 41 -10.56 -2.00 3.12
CA TRP A 41 -10.93 -3.13 3.97
C TRP A 41 -10.99 -2.76 5.45
N LEU A 42 -9.85 -2.53 6.12
CA LEU A 42 -9.78 -2.18 7.55
C LEU A 42 -9.60 -0.69 7.80
N HIS A 43 -9.40 0.08 6.73
CA HIS A 43 -9.45 1.52 6.68
C HIS A 43 -10.21 1.91 5.42
N GLN A 44 -11.23 2.75 5.56
CA GLN A 44 -12.20 2.97 4.50
C GLN A 44 -11.91 4.24 3.70
N GLU A 45 -12.10 4.14 2.39
CA GLU A 45 -12.10 5.28 1.48
C GLU A 45 -13.34 5.21 0.60
N ALA A 46 -14.09 6.31 0.51
CA ALA A 46 -15.35 6.37 -0.21
C ALA A 46 -15.20 5.98 -1.69
N VAL A 47 -14.07 6.33 -2.30
CA VAL A 47 -13.79 6.10 -3.72
C VAL A 47 -13.63 4.62 -4.08
N ILE A 48 -13.27 3.76 -3.13
CA ILE A 48 -13.00 2.34 -3.39
C ILE A 48 -14.29 1.55 -3.60
N ASP A 49 -15.36 1.88 -2.86
CA ASP A 49 -16.67 1.22 -3.00
C ASP A 49 -17.80 2.24 -2.77
N PRO A 50 -18.01 3.16 -3.73
CA PRO A 50 -18.97 4.25 -3.57
C PRO A 50 -20.41 3.75 -3.47
N LYS A 51 -20.71 2.56 -4.02
CA LYS A 51 -22.05 1.96 -3.89
C LYS A 51 -22.31 1.53 -2.45
N TRP A 52 -21.38 0.79 -1.83
CA TRP A 52 -21.49 0.44 -0.42
C TRP A 52 -21.48 1.69 0.45
N TRP A 53 -20.59 2.64 0.18
CA TRP A 53 -20.49 3.89 0.94
C TRP A 53 -21.82 4.66 0.99
N ASN A 54 -22.40 4.91 -0.20
CA ASN A 54 -23.63 5.69 -0.34
C ASN A 54 -24.87 4.96 0.18
N GLN A 55 -24.84 3.63 0.32
CA GLN A 55 -25.92 2.88 0.95
C GLN A 55 -26.04 3.20 2.46
N TYR A 56 -24.92 3.45 3.14
CA TYR A 56 -24.90 3.61 4.60
C TYR A 56 -24.79 5.07 5.04
N ALA A 57 -23.90 5.84 4.43
CA ALA A 57 -23.65 7.23 4.81
C ALA A 57 -23.39 8.10 3.57
N PRO A 58 -24.41 8.36 2.73
CA PRO A 58 -24.23 9.16 1.52
C PRO A 58 -23.76 10.57 1.86
N GLY A 59 -22.81 11.09 1.07
CA GLY A 59 -22.28 12.45 1.19
C GLY A 59 -21.26 12.68 2.31
N THR A 60 -20.86 11.65 3.06
CA THR A 60 -19.73 11.79 4.00
C THR A 60 -18.41 11.68 3.24
N PRO A 61 -17.45 12.58 3.50
CA PRO A 61 -16.21 12.63 2.72
C PRO A 61 -15.18 11.55 3.14
N ASP A 62 -15.24 11.08 4.38
CA ASP A 62 -14.25 10.17 4.97
C ASP A 62 -14.86 9.19 6.00
N GLU A 63 -14.04 8.26 6.51
CA GLU A 63 -14.47 7.26 7.51
C GLU A 63 -14.89 7.92 8.84
N TRP A 64 -14.28 9.06 9.18
CA TRP A 64 -14.60 9.81 10.38
C TRP A 64 -16.05 10.29 10.37
N ASP A 65 -16.44 11.00 9.31
CA ASP A 65 -17.79 11.53 9.13
C ASP A 65 -18.79 10.41 8.82
N PHE A 66 -18.35 9.33 8.15
CA PHE A 66 -19.14 8.11 7.98
C PHE A 66 -19.57 7.54 9.33
N CYS A 67 -18.62 7.35 10.26
CA CYS A 67 -18.94 6.85 11.59
C CYS A 67 -19.70 7.86 12.44
N ALA A 68 -19.35 9.16 12.38
CA ALA A 68 -20.07 10.20 13.10
C ALA A 68 -21.56 10.23 12.70
N LYS A 69 -21.85 10.09 11.40
CA LYS A 69 -23.23 10.05 10.88
C LYS A 69 -23.98 8.79 11.29
N LEU A 70 -23.33 7.64 11.35
CA LEU A 70 -23.95 6.36 11.71
C LEU A 70 -24.12 6.16 13.22
N GLY A 71 -23.31 6.84 14.04
CA GLY A 71 -23.29 6.65 15.48
C GLY A 71 -23.06 5.19 15.86
N SER A 72 -23.91 4.64 16.72
CA SER A 72 -23.81 3.25 17.19
C SER A 72 -23.91 2.19 16.08
N ARG A 73 -24.40 2.55 14.89
CA ARG A 73 -24.46 1.64 13.74
C ARG A 73 -23.12 1.48 13.03
N CYS A 74 -22.14 2.37 13.25
CA CYS A 74 -20.87 2.30 12.50
C CYS A 74 -20.16 0.96 12.73
N GLY A 75 -20.03 0.55 14.00
CA GLY A 75 -19.35 -0.70 14.36
C GLY A 75 -19.94 -1.93 13.68
N PRO A 76 -21.23 -2.25 13.85
CA PRO A 76 -21.85 -3.41 13.19
C PRO A 76 -21.71 -3.42 11.66
N ILE A 77 -21.81 -2.25 11.01
CA ILE A 77 -21.67 -2.12 9.55
C ILE A 77 -20.23 -2.40 9.12
N LEU A 78 -19.25 -1.84 9.82
CA LEU A 78 -17.84 -2.05 9.54
C LEU A 78 -17.41 -3.49 9.82
N GLU A 79 -17.82 -4.08 10.95
CA GLU A 79 -17.56 -5.49 11.27
C GLU A 79 -18.13 -6.44 10.21
N GLN A 80 -19.33 -6.13 9.69
CA GLN A 80 -19.88 -6.87 8.56
C GLN A 80 -18.96 -6.76 7.33
N ARG A 81 -18.56 -5.54 6.94
CA ARG A 81 -17.64 -5.32 5.82
C ARG A 81 -16.31 -6.06 6.02
N TYR A 82 -15.72 -6.00 7.21
CA TYR A 82 -14.48 -6.68 7.53
C TYR A 82 -14.56 -8.20 7.30
N SER A 83 -15.74 -8.79 7.50
CA SER A 83 -15.96 -10.24 7.36
C SER A 83 -16.08 -10.74 5.92
N TYR A 84 -16.48 -9.90 4.95
CA TYR A 84 -16.76 -10.36 3.57
C TYR A 84 -15.95 -9.63 2.50
N PHE A 85 -15.42 -8.43 2.78
CA PHE A 85 -14.76 -7.64 1.74
C PHE A 85 -13.46 -8.30 1.27
N ILE A 86 -12.72 -8.92 2.18
CA ILE A 86 -11.52 -9.72 1.89
C ILE A 86 -11.66 -11.07 2.58
N THR A 87 -11.49 -12.13 1.81
CA THR A 87 -11.72 -13.52 2.21
C THR A 87 -10.50 -14.39 1.96
N THR A 88 -10.52 -15.63 2.42
CA THR A 88 -9.44 -16.60 2.13
C THR A 88 -9.37 -16.95 0.65
N GLU A 89 -10.49 -16.89 -0.07
CA GLU A 89 -10.58 -17.09 -1.51
C GLU A 89 -9.86 -15.98 -2.28
N ASP A 90 -9.91 -14.74 -1.78
CA ASP A 90 -9.12 -13.63 -2.33
C ASP A 90 -7.63 -13.89 -2.19
N ILE A 91 -7.19 -14.39 -1.04
CA ILE A 91 -5.78 -14.73 -0.81
C ILE A 91 -5.33 -15.88 -1.72
N ASP A 92 -6.16 -16.91 -1.91
CA ASP A 92 -5.89 -17.98 -2.86
C ASP A 92 -5.76 -17.46 -4.30
N ALA A 93 -6.62 -16.51 -4.70
CA ALA A 93 -6.56 -15.88 -6.01
C ALA A 93 -5.31 -15.00 -6.19
N MET A 94 -4.91 -14.24 -5.16
CA MET A 94 -3.66 -13.47 -5.14
C MET A 94 -2.44 -14.39 -5.33
N ALA A 95 -2.35 -15.47 -4.55
CA ALA A 95 -1.26 -16.42 -4.64
C ALA A 95 -1.17 -17.06 -6.04
N LYS A 96 -2.32 -17.44 -6.62
CA LYS A 96 -2.40 -17.96 -7.99
C LYS A 96 -1.94 -16.95 -9.05
N ALA A 97 -2.15 -15.65 -8.80
CA ALA A 97 -1.67 -14.57 -9.67
C ALA A 97 -0.17 -14.24 -9.47
N GLY A 98 0.54 -14.98 -8.60
CA GLY A 98 1.95 -14.76 -8.32
C GLY A 98 2.22 -13.59 -7.37
N ILE A 99 1.21 -13.15 -6.61
CA ILE A 99 1.39 -12.20 -5.52
C ILE A 99 2.10 -12.89 -4.35
N ASN A 100 3.17 -12.26 -3.86
CA ASN A 100 3.94 -12.74 -2.72
C ASN A 100 4.02 -11.72 -1.57
N VAL A 101 3.40 -10.55 -1.73
CA VAL A 101 3.26 -9.50 -0.70
C VAL A 101 1.85 -8.95 -0.69
N ILE A 102 1.27 -8.77 0.49
CA ILE A 102 0.07 -7.95 0.67
C ILE A 102 0.35 -6.80 1.64
N ARG A 103 0.01 -5.58 1.25
CA ARG A 103 0.06 -4.39 2.12
C ARG A 103 -1.34 -4.11 2.62
N ILE A 104 -1.53 -4.06 3.94
CA ILE A 104 -2.84 -3.96 4.57
C ILE A 104 -2.92 -2.65 5.37
N PRO A 105 -3.55 -1.62 4.80
CA PRO A 105 -3.88 -0.39 5.50
C PRO A 105 -4.82 -0.62 6.69
N THR A 106 -4.46 -0.04 7.82
CA THR A 106 -5.27 0.03 9.04
C THR A 106 -5.20 1.44 9.60
N GLY A 107 -6.29 1.97 10.14
CA GLY A 107 -6.22 3.22 10.89
C GLY A 107 -5.68 3.02 12.31
N TYR A 108 -5.25 4.09 12.97
CA TYR A 108 -4.80 4.02 14.37
C TYR A 108 -5.87 3.43 15.31
N ASN A 109 -7.15 3.57 14.97
CA ASN A 109 -8.32 3.05 15.69
C ASN A 109 -8.35 1.52 15.79
N ALA A 110 -7.61 0.79 14.95
CA ALA A 110 -7.42 -0.65 15.11
C ALA A 110 -6.47 -1.01 16.27
N TRP A 111 -5.69 -0.03 16.75
CA TRP A 111 -4.54 -0.24 17.64
C TRP A 111 -4.64 0.52 18.95
N VAL A 112 -5.32 1.67 18.95
CA VAL A 112 -5.49 2.52 20.11
C VAL A 112 -6.79 3.32 20.02
N THR A 113 -7.51 3.40 21.14
CA THR A 113 -8.66 4.28 21.28
C THR A 113 -8.19 5.67 21.70
N VAL A 114 -8.51 6.68 20.90
CA VAL A 114 -8.17 8.08 21.17
C VAL A 114 -9.45 8.82 21.59
N PRO A 115 -9.48 9.50 22.76
CA PRO A 115 -10.65 10.27 23.18
C PRO A 115 -11.07 11.30 22.13
N GLY A 116 -12.36 11.33 21.80
CA GLY A 116 -12.94 12.23 20.82
C GLY A 116 -12.87 11.76 19.36
N SER A 117 -12.10 10.70 19.07
CA SER A 117 -12.09 10.08 17.74
C SER A 117 -13.48 9.55 17.37
N GLN A 118 -13.92 9.82 16.14
CA GLN A 118 -15.15 9.24 15.60
C GLN A 118 -14.90 7.91 14.87
N LEU A 119 -13.64 7.54 14.62
CA LEU A 119 -13.30 6.27 13.99
C LEU A 119 -13.66 5.11 14.91
N TYR A 120 -14.26 4.06 14.34
CA TYR A 120 -14.68 2.89 15.10
C TYR A 120 -13.49 2.09 15.61
N SER A 121 -13.37 1.87 16.92
CA SER A 121 -12.39 0.94 17.51
C SER A 121 -13.08 -0.40 17.82
N GLY A 122 -12.69 -1.48 17.15
CA GLY A 122 -13.35 -2.78 17.26
C GLY A 122 -12.43 -3.96 16.95
N ASN A 123 -12.94 -4.96 16.21
CA ASN A 123 -12.23 -6.21 15.96
C ASN A 123 -11.30 -6.17 14.73
N GLN A 124 -10.89 -5.00 14.23
CA GLN A 124 -10.02 -4.91 13.04
C GLN A 124 -8.79 -5.83 13.14
N ALA A 125 -8.10 -5.82 14.30
CA ALA A 125 -6.93 -6.66 14.54
C ALA A 125 -7.26 -8.17 14.48
N ARG A 126 -8.47 -8.59 14.88
CA ARG A 126 -8.91 -9.99 14.78
C ARG A 126 -9.12 -10.40 13.32
N PHE A 127 -9.77 -9.58 12.51
CA PHE A 127 -9.93 -9.84 11.08
C PHE A 127 -8.58 -9.86 10.35
N LEU A 128 -7.70 -8.92 10.68
CA LEU A 128 -6.32 -8.90 10.20
C LEU A 128 -5.59 -10.19 10.54
N ARG A 129 -5.69 -10.69 11.79
CA ARG A 129 -5.06 -11.96 12.22
C ARG A 129 -5.50 -13.12 11.33
N VAL A 130 -6.81 -13.26 11.11
CA VAL A 130 -7.35 -14.38 10.30
C VAL A 130 -6.76 -14.39 8.89
N ILE A 131 -6.77 -13.24 8.21
CA ILE A 131 -6.28 -13.15 6.83
C ILE A 131 -4.76 -13.24 6.76
N SER A 132 -4.04 -12.54 7.63
CA SER A 132 -2.57 -12.53 7.62
C SER A 132 -1.99 -13.91 7.96
N ASP A 133 -2.51 -14.59 8.98
CA ASP A 133 -2.04 -15.93 9.32
C ASP A 133 -2.31 -16.92 8.18
N TYR A 134 -3.48 -16.84 7.53
CA TYR A 134 -3.79 -17.68 6.37
C TYR A 134 -2.83 -17.40 5.20
N ALA A 135 -2.62 -16.13 4.85
CA ALA A 135 -1.72 -15.72 3.76
C ALA A 135 -0.29 -16.19 3.99
N ILE A 136 0.23 -16.01 5.21
CA ILE A 136 1.61 -16.40 5.56
C ILE A 136 1.74 -17.92 5.65
N LYS A 137 0.84 -18.61 6.37
CA LYS A 137 0.98 -20.05 6.65
C LYS A 137 0.67 -20.92 5.43
N LYS A 138 -0.31 -20.52 4.59
CA LYS A 138 -0.71 -21.32 3.42
C LYS A 138 0.13 -21.02 2.17
N HIS A 139 0.44 -19.74 1.94
CA HIS A 139 1.02 -19.29 0.66
C HIS A 139 2.41 -18.65 0.80
N GLY A 140 2.91 -18.48 2.02
CA GLY A 140 4.17 -17.77 2.26
C GLY A 140 4.10 -16.29 1.84
N ILE A 141 2.90 -15.72 1.69
CA ILE A 141 2.72 -14.30 1.36
C ILE A 141 3.18 -13.46 2.54
N HIS A 142 4.08 -12.51 2.29
CA HIS A 142 4.56 -11.58 3.30
C HIS A 142 3.58 -10.43 3.50
N VAL A 143 3.35 -10.03 4.75
CA VAL A 143 2.36 -9.01 5.11
C VAL A 143 3.06 -7.72 5.53
N ILE A 144 2.72 -6.61 4.87
CA ILE A 144 3.04 -5.27 5.36
C ILE A 144 1.83 -4.78 6.15
N LEU A 145 1.97 -4.69 7.47
CA LEU A 145 0.97 -4.08 8.36
C LEU A 145 1.22 -2.58 8.34
N ASP A 146 0.26 -1.84 7.78
CA ASP A 146 0.36 -0.40 7.59
C ASP A 146 -0.58 0.35 8.52
N ILE A 147 -0.03 1.27 9.32
CA ILE A 147 -0.79 2.23 10.12
C ILE A 147 -0.99 3.49 9.26
N HIS A 148 -2.06 3.45 8.48
CA HIS A 148 -2.34 4.36 7.37
C HIS A 148 -2.77 5.76 7.84
N SER A 149 -3.42 5.85 9.01
CA SER A 149 -3.79 7.10 9.66
C SER A 149 -3.19 7.20 11.06
N LEU A 150 -2.81 8.41 11.49
CA LEU A 150 -2.35 8.69 12.84
C LEU A 150 -3.23 9.75 13.52
N PRO A 151 -3.33 9.73 14.86
CA PRO A 151 -4.19 10.65 15.61
C PRO A 151 -3.91 12.12 15.27
N GLY A 152 -4.95 12.88 14.95
CA GLY A 152 -4.86 14.28 14.58
C GLY A 152 -4.75 14.55 13.07
N GLY A 153 -4.49 13.53 12.25
CA GLY A 153 -4.50 13.65 10.79
C GLY A 153 -3.14 14.01 10.19
N LEU A 154 -2.73 13.20 9.22
CA LEU A 154 -1.39 13.22 8.62
C LEU A 154 -1.24 14.16 7.43
N ASN A 155 -2.33 14.48 6.75
CA ASN A 155 -2.24 15.05 5.39
C ASN A 155 -3.48 15.82 4.93
N GLY A 156 -4.45 16.04 5.84
CA GLY A 156 -5.69 16.73 5.52
C GLY A 156 -6.67 15.93 4.68
N MET A 157 -6.41 14.65 4.42
CA MET A 157 -7.32 13.76 3.71
C MET A 157 -7.95 12.74 4.66
N GLY A 158 -9.08 12.17 4.27
CA GLY A 158 -9.75 11.09 4.99
C GLY A 158 -8.85 9.89 5.28
N LEU A 159 -7.96 9.55 4.34
CA LEU A 159 -6.97 8.47 4.49
C LEU A 159 -5.93 8.76 5.60
N GLY A 160 -5.68 10.04 5.90
CA GLY A 160 -4.77 10.44 6.98
C GLY A 160 -5.41 10.49 8.36
N GLU A 161 -6.75 10.63 8.43
CA GLU A 161 -7.65 10.45 9.58
C GLU A 161 -9.04 11.00 9.23
N LYS A 162 -9.07 12.25 8.74
CA LYS A 162 -10.25 13.07 8.49
C LYS A 162 -9.88 14.20 7.52
N GLU A 163 -10.75 14.49 6.57
CA GLU A 163 -10.65 15.66 5.69
C GLU A 163 -10.45 16.95 6.49
N GLY A 164 -9.46 17.74 6.06
CA GLY A 164 -9.06 19.01 6.67
C GLY A 164 -8.20 18.90 7.94
N ASN A 165 -7.95 17.69 8.48
CA ASN A 165 -7.14 17.51 9.69
C ASN A 165 -5.62 17.39 9.40
N TYR A 166 -4.84 18.27 10.03
CA TYR A 166 -3.36 18.29 10.01
C TYR A 166 -2.75 18.32 11.43
N GLY A 167 -3.55 18.00 12.44
CA GLY A 167 -3.24 18.16 13.86
C GLY A 167 -2.24 17.14 14.43
N TRP A 168 -1.69 16.24 13.62
CA TRP A 168 -0.61 15.33 14.04
C TRP A 168 0.74 16.05 14.19
N PHE A 169 1.01 17.01 13.30
CA PHE A 169 2.28 17.73 13.28
C PHE A 169 2.44 18.64 14.51
N GLN A 170 3.65 18.64 15.08
CA GLN A 170 4.01 19.41 16.28
C GLN A 170 3.09 19.20 17.50
N ASN A 171 2.37 18.07 17.55
CA ASN A 171 1.44 17.74 18.63
C ASN A 171 1.94 16.52 19.42
N GLN A 172 2.43 16.77 20.64
CA GLN A 172 3.00 15.71 21.46
C GLN A 172 1.97 14.66 21.90
N THR A 173 0.72 15.06 22.14
CA THR A 173 -0.36 14.12 22.50
C THR A 173 -0.67 13.17 21.35
N ALA A 174 -0.78 13.70 20.11
CA ALA A 174 -0.96 12.91 18.90
C ALA A 174 0.22 11.94 18.68
N LEU A 175 1.45 12.42 18.89
CA LEU A 175 2.66 11.62 18.79
C LEU A 175 2.69 10.47 19.82
N ASP A 176 2.28 10.74 21.06
CA ASP A 176 2.24 9.73 22.12
C ASP A 176 1.19 8.64 21.83
N TYR A 177 0.02 9.01 21.31
CA TYR A 177 -0.97 8.02 20.84
C TYR A 177 -0.47 7.25 19.61
N SER A 178 0.24 7.90 18.69
CA SER A 178 0.88 7.23 17.55
C SER A 178 1.85 6.14 18.03
N TYR A 179 2.65 6.44 19.05
CA TYR A 179 3.53 5.44 19.64
C TYR A 179 2.80 4.32 20.38
N LYS A 180 1.61 4.58 20.97
CA LYS A 180 0.77 3.52 21.53
C LYS A 180 0.24 2.60 20.42
N ALA A 181 -0.20 3.15 19.29
CA ALA A 181 -0.62 2.38 18.13
C ALA A 181 0.53 1.49 17.61
N VAL A 182 1.72 2.06 17.44
CA VAL A 182 2.93 1.32 17.03
C VAL A 182 3.25 0.19 18.00
N ASN A 183 3.22 0.44 19.31
CA ASN A 183 3.47 -0.60 20.31
C ASN A 183 2.45 -1.75 20.23
N ALA A 184 1.17 -1.44 19.99
CA ALA A 184 0.13 -2.45 19.81
C ALA A 184 0.31 -3.25 18.51
N ALA A 185 0.70 -2.60 17.40
CA ALA A 185 1.01 -3.27 16.14
C ALA A 185 2.25 -4.17 16.25
N ILE A 186 3.32 -3.73 16.94
CA ILE A 186 4.49 -4.57 17.22
C ILE A 186 4.09 -5.78 18.07
N LYS A 187 3.27 -5.57 19.11
CA LYS A 187 2.75 -6.66 19.94
C LYS A 187 1.95 -7.66 19.11
N PHE A 188 1.06 -7.18 18.23
CA PHE A 188 0.33 -8.01 17.30
C PHE A 188 1.28 -8.87 16.44
N ILE A 189 2.30 -8.27 15.83
CA ILE A 189 3.28 -9.05 15.04
C ILE A 189 3.96 -10.11 15.91
N GLN A 190 4.41 -9.73 17.10
CA GLN A 190 5.18 -10.58 18.01
C GLN A 190 4.37 -11.75 18.59
N GLU A 191 3.06 -11.59 18.73
CA GLU A 191 2.12 -12.62 19.20
C GLU A 191 1.65 -13.56 18.07
N SER A 192 2.04 -13.31 16.81
CA SER A 192 1.85 -14.29 15.75
C SER A 192 2.75 -15.50 15.97
N ASP A 193 2.34 -16.68 15.51
CA ASP A 193 3.23 -17.84 15.40
C ASP A 193 4.27 -17.68 14.27
N VAL A 194 4.06 -16.70 13.39
CA VAL A 194 4.88 -16.44 12.20
C VAL A 194 5.30 -14.96 12.11
N PRO A 195 5.91 -14.39 13.17
CA PRO A 195 6.29 -12.96 13.21
C PRO A 195 7.25 -12.57 12.07
N GLN A 196 8.00 -13.54 11.53
CA GLN A 196 8.88 -13.37 10.38
C GLN A 196 8.17 -13.04 9.06
N GLY A 197 6.86 -13.31 8.97
CA GLY A 197 6.03 -13.00 7.81
C GLY A 197 5.49 -11.56 7.78
N PHE A 198 6.00 -10.67 8.65
CA PHE A 198 5.52 -9.30 8.76
C PHE A 198 6.60 -8.24 8.52
N THR A 199 6.16 -7.08 8.03
CA THR A 199 6.87 -5.80 8.06
C THR A 199 5.91 -4.74 8.62
N LEU A 200 6.43 -3.83 9.44
CA LEU A 200 5.64 -2.73 9.99
C LEU A 200 5.85 -1.46 9.16
N ALA A 201 4.79 -0.93 8.56
CA ALA A 201 4.73 0.43 8.02
C ALA A 201 4.00 1.33 9.05
N PRO A 202 4.70 2.25 9.74
CA PRO A 202 4.14 2.93 10.91
C PRO A 202 3.42 4.25 10.58
N ILE A 203 3.41 4.69 9.32
CA ILE A 203 2.82 5.94 8.86
C ILE A 203 2.66 5.88 7.34
N ASN A 204 1.68 6.62 6.82
CA ASN A 204 1.41 6.76 5.39
C ASN A 204 1.26 8.22 5.00
N GLU A 205 1.96 8.64 3.94
CA GLU A 205 1.85 9.95 3.29
C GLU A 205 1.76 11.18 4.23
N PRO A 206 2.71 11.42 5.14
CA PRO A 206 2.73 12.64 5.95
C PRO A 206 2.94 13.88 5.07
N VAL A 207 2.02 14.85 5.17
CA VAL A 207 1.97 16.11 4.41
C VAL A 207 1.46 17.22 5.33
N ASP A 208 2.24 18.28 5.53
CA ASP A 208 1.80 19.45 6.33
C ASP A 208 1.52 20.69 5.46
N ASN A 209 1.83 20.63 4.16
CA ASN A 209 1.47 21.67 3.22
C ASN A 209 0.01 21.52 2.78
N ARG A 210 -0.80 22.55 3.05
CA ARG A 210 -2.23 22.57 2.75
C ARG A 210 -2.55 22.95 1.30
N ASP A 211 -1.55 23.36 0.52
CA ASP A 211 -1.72 23.52 -0.92
C ASP A 211 -1.78 22.15 -1.58
N ILE A 212 -2.99 21.69 -1.88
CA ILE A 212 -3.25 20.38 -2.49
C ILE A 212 -2.53 20.19 -3.83
N THR A 213 -2.16 21.28 -4.53
CA THR A 213 -1.40 21.18 -5.79
C THR A 213 0.03 20.70 -5.58
N LYS A 214 0.53 20.70 -4.33
CA LYS A 214 1.83 20.15 -3.93
C LYS A 214 1.75 18.68 -3.51
N PHE A 215 0.55 18.14 -3.31
CA PHE A 215 0.41 16.73 -2.95
C PHE A 215 1.02 15.84 -4.04
N GLY A 216 1.78 14.82 -3.65
CA GLY A 216 2.55 14.01 -4.59
C GLY A 216 3.92 14.60 -4.98
N THR A 217 4.31 15.76 -4.43
CA THR A 217 5.62 16.39 -4.69
C THR A 217 6.42 16.61 -3.40
N PRO A 218 7.75 16.77 -3.46
CA PRO A 218 8.58 17.03 -2.27
C PRO A 218 8.12 18.22 -1.43
N GLU A 219 7.49 19.22 -2.05
CA GLU A 219 6.95 20.43 -1.42
C GLU A 219 5.70 20.18 -0.56
N ALA A 220 5.10 18.98 -0.62
CA ALA A 220 3.99 18.59 0.26
C ALA A 220 4.37 18.55 1.75
N LEU A 221 5.66 18.34 2.04
CA LEU A 221 6.16 18.24 3.40
C LEU A 221 7.21 19.32 3.63
N SER A 222 6.94 20.26 4.53
CA SER A 222 7.87 21.31 4.95
C SER A 222 9.07 20.73 5.69
N ASP A 223 10.13 21.52 5.87
CA ASP A 223 11.30 21.07 6.65
C ASP A 223 10.96 20.85 8.14
N GLU A 224 10.02 21.62 8.69
CA GLU A 224 9.54 21.45 10.08
C GLU A 224 8.70 20.17 10.22
N GLY A 225 7.78 19.93 9.28
CA GLY A 225 7.03 18.69 9.19
C GLY A 225 7.96 17.49 9.01
N ALA A 226 8.99 17.62 8.18
CA ALA A 226 9.97 16.58 7.97
C ALA A 226 10.81 16.28 9.24
N ALA A 227 11.18 17.31 10.01
CA ALA A 227 11.84 17.12 11.30
C ALA A 227 10.95 16.38 12.31
N TRP A 228 9.63 16.66 12.30
CA TRP A 228 8.66 15.96 13.14
C TRP A 228 8.49 14.49 12.73
N VAL A 229 8.40 14.21 11.42
CA VAL A 229 8.38 12.85 10.88
C VAL A 229 9.67 12.10 11.23
N LEU A 230 10.82 12.75 11.16
CA LEU A 230 12.10 12.11 11.55
C LEU A 230 12.11 11.74 13.03
N LYS A 231 11.63 12.63 13.92
CA LYS A 231 11.46 12.34 15.36
C LYS A 231 10.58 11.10 15.55
N TYR A 232 9.47 11.01 14.81
CA TYR A 232 8.60 9.84 14.84
C TYR A 232 9.32 8.57 14.37
N PHE A 233 9.98 8.60 13.22
CA PHE A 233 10.74 7.47 12.69
C PHE A 233 11.78 6.94 13.66
N GLN A 234 12.59 7.82 14.26
CA GLN A 234 13.58 7.42 15.26
C GLN A 234 12.93 6.79 16.49
N GLY A 235 11.77 7.31 16.92
CA GLY A 235 10.99 6.73 18.01
C GLY A 235 10.42 5.35 17.68
N VAL A 236 9.99 5.11 16.43
CA VAL A 236 9.53 3.79 15.96
C VAL A 236 10.69 2.81 15.89
N VAL A 237 11.81 3.20 15.27
CA VAL A 237 13.03 2.38 15.17
C VAL A 237 13.49 1.94 16.55
N SER A 238 13.56 2.85 17.52
CA SER A 238 13.94 2.53 18.89
C SER A 238 13.02 1.49 19.55
N ARG A 239 11.70 1.60 19.35
CA ARG A 239 10.70 0.66 19.89
C ARG A 239 10.83 -0.73 19.29
N VAL A 240 10.94 -0.81 17.97
CA VAL A 240 11.11 -2.09 17.27
C VAL A 240 12.44 -2.74 17.67
N GLN A 241 13.54 -1.98 17.70
CA GLN A 241 14.85 -2.49 18.13
C GLN A 241 14.83 -3.04 19.55
N LYS A 242 14.09 -2.40 20.46
CA LYS A 242 13.96 -2.85 21.86
C LYS A 242 13.15 -4.15 21.99
N ILE A 243 12.13 -4.35 21.16
CA ILE A 243 11.22 -5.49 21.25
C ILE A 243 11.71 -6.66 20.40
N ASN A 244 11.93 -6.42 19.11
CA ASN A 244 12.40 -7.41 18.16
C ASN A 244 13.05 -6.72 16.94
N PRO A 245 14.39 -6.59 16.91
CA PRO A 245 15.10 -5.90 15.84
C PRO A 245 15.03 -6.63 14.48
N LYS A 246 14.51 -7.87 14.45
CA LYS A 246 14.38 -8.66 13.22
C LYS A 246 13.16 -8.25 12.40
N ILE A 247 12.16 -7.58 12.99
CA ILE A 247 11.00 -7.06 12.27
C ILE A 247 11.46 -5.88 11.39
N PRO A 248 11.31 -5.94 10.06
CA PRO A 248 11.64 -4.82 9.20
C PRO A 248 10.65 -3.66 9.37
N ILE A 249 11.14 -2.45 9.22
CA ILE A 249 10.35 -1.22 9.29
C ILE A 249 10.30 -0.59 7.90
N MET A 250 9.10 -0.38 7.39
CA MET A 250 8.86 0.27 6.11
C MET A 250 8.53 1.74 6.35
N LEU A 251 9.41 2.65 5.93
CA LEU A 251 9.26 4.09 6.17
C LEU A 251 8.72 4.78 4.92
N GLN A 252 7.49 5.29 4.98
CA GLN A 252 6.90 6.17 3.98
C GLN A 252 7.08 7.62 4.45
N GLY A 253 7.95 8.36 3.77
CA GLY A 253 8.42 9.69 4.19
C GLY A 253 7.72 10.84 3.47
N GLY A 254 6.44 10.69 3.14
CA GLY A 254 5.72 11.58 2.23
C GLY A 254 6.28 11.44 0.82
N PHE A 255 6.46 12.56 0.13
CA PHE A 255 6.94 12.61 -1.25
C PHE A 255 8.35 13.20 -1.38
N ARG A 256 9.07 13.33 -0.26
CA ARG A 256 10.49 13.71 -0.24
C ARG A 256 11.34 12.55 -0.78
N PRO A 257 12.44 12.82 -1.52
CA PRO A 257 13.30 11.77 -2.06
C PRO A 257 13.88 10.86 -0.97
N VAL A 258 14.11 9.58 -1.28
CA VAL A 258 14.65 8.59 -0.35
C VAL A 258 15.96 9.06 0.33
N ASP A 259 16.86 9.69 -0.43
CA ASP A 259 18.14 10.18 0.09
C ASP A 259 18.01 11.28 1.16
N PHE A 260 16.91 12.04 1.13
CA PHE A 260 16.59 13.02 2.17
C PHE A 260 16.48 12.33 3.54
N TRP A 261 15.91 11.13 3.58
CA TRP A 261 15.69 10.35 4.79
C TRP A 261 16.87 9.42 5.10
N ALA A 262 17.42 8.74 4.10
CA ALA A 262 18.44 7.70 4.25
C ALA A 262 19.71 8.16 4.98
N LYS A 263 20.08 9.44 4.87
CA LYS A 263 21.23 10.01 5.59
C LYS A 263 21.09 9.98 7.12
N ASN A 264 19.86 9.92 7.65
CA ASN A 264 19.57 10.03 9.08
C ASN A 264 19.59 8.68 9.85
N PHE A 265 19.83 7.56 9.16
CA PHE A 265 19.82 6.23 9.76
C PHE A 265 21.15 5.50 9.55
N ALA A 266 21.57 4.63 10.47
CA ALA A 266 22.76 3.80 10.24
C ALA A 266 22.47 2.70 9.19
N ALA A 267 23.44 2.34 8.34
CA ALA A 267 23.23 1.42 7.20
C ALA A 267 22.80 -0.02 7.58
N ASN A 268 22.98 -0.39 8.86
CA ASN A 268 22.55 -1.66 9.44
C ASN A 268 21.15 -1.58 10.10
N THR A 269 20.49 -0.43 10.08
CA THR A 269 19.10 -0.31 10.56
C THR A 269 18.20 -1.11 9.61
N ASN A 270 17.31 -1.95 10.16
CA ASN A 270 16.44 -2.83 9.38
C ASN A 270 15.24 -2.07 8.78
N ILE A 271 15.54 -1.18 7.84
CA ILE A 271 14.59 -0.29 7.17
C ILE A 271 14.50 -0.63 5.68
N VAL A 272 13.28 -0.51 5.13
CA VAL A 272 13.00 -0.35 3.71
C VAL A 272 12.25 0.96 3.51
N PHE A 273 12.55 1.72 2.46
CA PHE A 273 11.77 2.92 2.12
C PHE A 273 10.59 2.55 1.23
N ASP A 274 9.45 3.14 1.57
CA ASP A 274 8.22 3.08 0.77
C ASP A 274 8.10 4.37 -0.05
N VAL A 275 7.81 4.22 -1.35
CA VAL A 275 7.57 5.31 -2.28
C VAL A 275 6.28 5.07 -3.05
N HIS A 276 5.50 6.12 -3.25
CA HIS A 276 4.22 6.05 -3.94
C HIS A 276 4.30 6.81 -5.27
N HIS A 277 3.87 6.16 -6.35
CA HIS A 277 3.93 6.74 -7.70
C HIS A 277 2.57 6.67 -8.39
N TYR A 278 1.98 7.84 -8.61
CA TYR A 278 0.70 7.99 -9.27
C TYR A 278 0.77 8.95 -10.46
N TYR A 279 -0.16 8.76 -11.39
CA TYR A 279 -0.15 9.45 -12.67
C TYR A 279 -1.51 10.08 -13.03
N PHE A 280 -2.49 10.02 -12.13
CA PHE A 280 -3.85 10.54 -12.37
C PHE A 280 -3.98 12.05 -12.14
N ALA A 281 -2.97 12.69 -11.55
CA ALA A 281 -2.93 14.12 -11.25
C ALA A 281 -1.48 14.64 -11.17
N GLY A 282 -1.30 15.96 -11.16
CA GLY A 282 0.00 16.62 -10.90
C GLY A 282 1.03 16.56 -12.02
N ARG A 283 0.76 15.84 -13.12
CA ARG A 283 1.62 15.77 -14.31
C ARG A 283 0.81 15.45 -15.58
N PRO A 284 1.26 15.84 -16.79
CA PRO A 284 0.57 15.56 -18.04
C PRO A 284 0.78 14.12 -18.50
N ALA A 285 0.20 13.17 -17.76
CA ALA A 285 0.23 11.75 -18.09
C ALA A 285 -0.96 11.38 -18.97
N THR A 286 -0.70 10.58 -19.99
CA THR A 286 -1.69 9.89 -20.83
C THR A 286 -1.43 8.40 -20.82
N SER A 287 -2.42 7.58 -21.17
CA SER A 287 -2.19 6.14 -21.30
C SER A 287 -1.07 5.78 -22.30
N GLN A 288 -0.80 6.64 -23.28
CA GLN A 288 0.23 6.43 -24.29
C GLN A 288 1.65 6.73 -23.77
N ASN A 289 1.82 7.79 -22.97
CA ASN A 289 3.14 8.19 -22.45
C ASN A 289 3.46 7.58 -21.07
N LEU A 290 2.48 6.92 -20.43
CA LEU A 290 2.62 6.34 -19.10
C LEU A 290 3.81 5.38 -18.94
N PRO A 291 4.13 4.50 -19.93
CA PRO A 291 5.31 3.65 -19.86
C PRO A 291 6.62 4.44 -19.67
N ASP A 292 6.76 5.59 -20.35
CA ASP A 292 7.96 6.42 -20.27
C ASP A 292 8.07 7.10 -18.90
N LEU A 293 6.94 7.57 -18.35
CA LEU A 293 6.88 8.17 -17.01
C LEU A 293 7.22 7.16 -15.91
N ILE A 294 6.64 5.96 -15.98
CA ILE A 294 6.95 4.84 -15.09
C ILE A 294 8.45 4.51 -15.16
N CYS A 295 9.00 4.44 -16.37
CA CYS A 295 10.42 4.15 -16.56
C CYS A 295 11.33 5.24 -16.00
N ALA A 296 10.96 6.51 -16.14
CA ALA A 296 11.71 7.63 -15.56
C ALA A 296 11.72 7.56 -14.04
N ASP A 297 10.54 7.38 -13.42
CA ASP A 297 10.40 7.24 -11.97
C ASP A 297 11.20 6.02 -11.46
N ALA A 298 11.09 4.86 -12.11
CA ALA A 298 11.80 3.64 -11.71
C ALA A 298 13.33 3.81 -11.80
N LYS A 299 13.81 4.44 -12.86
CA LYS A 299 15.24 4.70 -13.07
C LYS A 299 15.84 5.68 -12.07
N SER A 300 15.03 6.54 -11.44
CA SER A 300 15.52 7.45 -10.39
C SER A 300 16.18 6.69 -9.22
N PHE A 301 15.77 5.43 -8.97
CA PHE A 301 16.36 4.56 -7.95
C PHE A 301 17.56 3.75 -8.45
N ALA A 302 17.75 3.65 -9.77
CA ALA A 302 18.85 2.92 -10.40
C ALA A 302 20.21 3.64 -10.26
N VAL A 303 20.18 4.95 -9.98
CA VAL A 303 21.38 5.81 -9.96
C VAL A 303 22.34 5.41 -8.83
N THR A 304 21.88 4.68 -7.82
CA THR A 304 22.73 4.07 -6.79
C THR A 304 22.90 2.58 -7.08
N VAL A 305 24.12 2.17 -7.46
CA VAL A 305 24.45 0.75 -7.73
C VAL A 305 24.19 -0.15 -6.53
N GLU A 306 24.21 0.40 -5.31
CA GLU A 306 23.74 -0.22 -4.07
C GLU A 306 23.20 0.88 -3.13
N PRO A 307 21.88 1.15 -3.11
CA PRO A 307 21.34 2.12 -2.17
C PRO A 307 21.55 1.63 -0.74
N LYS A 308 21.89 2.57 0.16
CA LYS A 308 22.09 2.30 1.60
C LYS A 308 20.94 1.49 2.21
N PHE A 309 19.72 1.74 1.73
CA PHE A 309 18.51 1.03 2.11
C PHE A 309 17.73 0.56 0.87
N PRO A 310 17.05 -0.59 0.95
CA PRO A 310 16.15 -1.01 -0.12
C PRO A 310 14.98 -0.04 -0.28
N VAL A 311 14.45 0.04 -1.51
CA VAL A 311 13.25 0.80 -1.86
C VAL A 311 12.19 -0.17 -2.36
N PHE A 312 10.94 0.02 -1.93
CA PHE A 312 9.76 -0.70 -2.39
C PHE A 312 8.71 0.32 -2.83
N VAL A 313 8.06 0.09 -3.97
CA VAL A 313 6.98 0.96 -4.46
C VAL A 313 5.67 0.49 -3.83
N GLY A 314 5.34 0.93 -2.62
CA GLY A 314 4.20 0.42 -1.85
C GLY A 314 2.85 0.77 -2.45
N GLU A 315 2.78 1.81 -3.28
CA GLU A 315 1.56 2.18 -3.99
C GLU A 315 1.84 2.73 -5.38
N TRP A 316 1.02 2.31 -6.33
CA TRP A 316 0.92 2.87 -7.68
C TRP A 316 -0.33 2.33 -8.39
N SER A 317 -0.79 3.05 -9.42
CA SER A 317 -1.85 2.60 -10.33
C SER A 317 -1.61 3.12 -11.75
N ILE A 318 -2.41 2.65 -12.72
CA ILE A 318 -2.21 2.99 -14.14
C ILE A 318 -3.19 4.04 -14.67
N GLN A 319 -4.04 4.63 -13.81
CA GLN A 319 -4.84 5.78 -14.24
C GLN A 319 -3.89 6.95 -14.55
N ALA A 320 -4.07 7.52 -15.74
CA ALA A 320 -3.40 8.72 -16.20
C ALA A 320 -4.30 9.96 -16.00
N THR A 321 -3.72 11.15 -16.07
CA THR A 321 -4.45 12.43 -15.95
C THR A 321 -5.49 12.59 -17.07
N SER A 322 -5.13 12.25 -18.31
CA SER A 322 -6.02 12.34 -19.47
C SER A 322 -5.82 11.18 -20.45
N ASP A 323 -6.70 11.09 -21.46
CA ASP A 323 -6.62 10.11 -22.56
C ASP A 323 -6.39 8.68 -22.06
N ASN A 324 -7.15 8.27 -21.05
CA ASN A 324 -7.12 6.89 -20.56
C ASN A 324 -7.71 5.93 -21.61
N GLY A 325 -7.05 4.81 -21.86
CA GLY A 325 -7.47 3.85 -22.89
C GLY A 325 -7.40 2.40 -22.42
N PHE A 326 -8.46 1.63 -22.67
CA PHE A 326 -8.56 0.23 -22.25
C PHE A 326 -7.49 -0.64 -22.89
N SER A 327 -7.14 -0.38 -24.15
CA SER A 327 -6.10 -1.11 -24.88
C SER A 327 -4.71 -0.94 -24.26
N SER A 328 -4.49 0.15 -23.53
CA SER A 328 -3.19 0.48 -22.92
C SER A 328 -3.00 -0.13 -21.53
N ARG A 329 -4.07 -0.63 -20.89
CA ARG A 329 -4.00 -1.16 -19.52
C ARG A 329 -2.97 -2.27 -19.37
N ALA A 330 -2.97 -3.24 -20.28
CA ALA A 330 -2.04 -4.36 -20.24
C ALA A 330 -0.58 -3.89 -20.38
N ILE A 331 -0.28 -3.02 -21.35
CA ILE A 331 1.10 -2.56 -21.55
C ILE A 331 1.57 -1.66 -20.39
N ASN A 332 0.70 -0.81 -19.85
CA ASN A 332 1.03 0.08 -18.73
C ASN A 332 1.27 -0.69 -17.43
N LEU A 333 0.37 -1.62 -17.09
CA LEU A 333 0.50 -2.49 -15.93
C LEU A 333 1.79 -3.31 -15.99
N ASN A 334 2.04 -3.97 -17.13
CA ASN A 334 3.21 -4.84 -17.24
C ASN A 334 4.52 -4.06 -17.34
N THR A 335 4.50 -2.84 -17.88
CA THR A 335 5.66 -1.94 -17.83
C THR A 335 6.01 -1.56 -16.40
N GLY A 336 5.03 -1.19 -15.57
CA GLY A 336 5.27 -0.91 -14.16
C GLY A 336 5.79 -2.12 -13.40
N LEU A 337 5.11 -3.26 -13.44
CA LEU A 337 5.54 -4.49 -12.77
C LEU A 337 6.99 -4.87 -13.12
N LYS A 338 7.35 -4.77 -14.41
CA LYS A 338 8.71 -5.01 -14.90
C LYS A 338 9.72 -3.97 -14.39
N SER A 339 9.36 -2.70 -14.44
CA SER A 339 10.27 -1.58 -14.13
C SER A 339 10.56 -1.49 -12.63
N TRP A 340 9.52 -1.55 -11.79
CA TRP A 340 9.67 -1.56 -10.34
C TRP A 340 10.48 -2.78 -9.88
N SER A 341 10.17 -3.98 -10.40
CA SER A 341 10.95 -5.17 -10.06
C SER A 341 12.44 -5.06 -10.47
N LYS A 342 12.72 -4.41 -11.60
CA LYS A 342 14.09 -4.22 -12.09
C LYS A 342 14.88 -3.23 -11.22
N TYR A 343 14.30 -2.07 -10.92
CA TYR A 343 15.03 -0.93 -10.35
C TYR A 343 14.85 -0.77 -8.83
N THR A 344 13.88 -1.43 -8.23
CA THR A 344 13.63 -1.41 -6.79
C THR A 344 13.49 -2.85 -6.25
N ARG A 345 12.87 -3.04 -5.08
CA ARG A 345 12.47 -4.35 -4.56
C ARG A 345 11.10 -4.79 -5.08
N GLY A 346 10.56 -4.12 -6.08
CA GLY A 346 9.24 -4.39 -6.65
C GLY A 346 8.18 -3.43 -6.12
N SER A 347 6.92 -3.83 -6.20
CA SER A 347 5.80 -2.93 -5.96
C SER A 347 4.57 -3.61 -5.38
N ALA A 348 3.70 -2.85 -4.71
CA ALA A 348 2.31 -3.21 -4.44
C ALA A 348 1.33 -2.31 -5.18
N TYR A 349 0.47 -2.90 -6.01
CA TYR A 349 -0.54 -2.15 -6.77
C TYR A 349 -1.65 -1.63 -5.85
N TRP A 350 -2.12 -0.39 -6.04
CA TRP A 350 -3.36 0.09 -5.40
C TRP A 350 -4.52 -0.13 -6.37
N THR A 351 -5.43 -1.07 -6.14
CA THR A 351 -5.57 -2.02 -5.01
C THR A 351 -6.17 -3.37 -5.49
N TRP A 352 -6.29 -4.38 -4.62
CA TRP A 352 -6.84 -5.69 -4.99
C TRP A 352 -8.29 -5.61 -5.47
N LYS A 353 -9.18 -4.93 -4.73
CA LYS A 353 -10.59 -4.74 -5.07
C LYS A 353 -10.91 -3.26 -5.12
N PHE A 354 -11.46 -2.81 -6.23
CA PHE A 354 -11.86 -1.41 -6.41
C PHE A 354 -13.12 -1.35 -7.28
N PHE A 355 -14.15 -0.67 -6.78
CA PHE A 355 -15.49 -0.57 -7.36
C PHE A 355 -15.90 0.89 -7.61
N GLY A 356 -14.95 1.84 -7.56
CA GLY A 356 -15.20 3.24 -7.88
C GLY A 356 -15.73 3.42 -9.30
N ASN A 357 -16.80 4.20 -9.43
CA ASN A 357 -17.56 4.38 -10.66
C ASN A 357 -17.46 5.80 -11.22
N VAL A 358 -16.53 6.61 -10.70
CA VAL A 358 -16.26 7.95 -11.23
C VAL A 358 -15.62 7.79 -12.62
N PRO A 359 -16.15 8.43 -13.67
CA PRO A 359 -15.52 8.43 -14.98
C PRO A 359 -14.10 8.98 -14.92
N VAL A 360 -13.19 8.37 -15.68
CA VAL A 360 -11.86 8.95 -15.93
C VAL A 360 -11.90 9.78 -17.21
N ASP A 361 -10.94 10.68 -17.40
CA ASP A 361 -10.76 11.34 -18.69
C ASP A 361 -10.27 10.31 -19.72
N GLY A 362 -11.04 10.09 -20.78
CA GLY A 362 -10.86 8.99 -21.73
C GLY A 362 -11.92 7.90 -21.59
N GLU A 363 -11.50 6.63 -21.62
CA GLU A 363 -12.38 5.47 -21.61
C GLU A 363 -12.62 4.94 -20.18
N GLY A 364 -13.89 4.73 -19.80
CA GLY A 364 -14.25 3.97 -18.59
C GLY A 364 -14.28 4.76 -17.28
N THR A 365 -14.09 4.04 -16.18
CA THR A 365 -14.22 4.52 -14.81
C THR A 365 -12.99 4.18 -13.98
N GLN A 366 -12.83 4.76 -12.79
CA GLN A 366 -11.72 4.40 -11.88
C GLN A 366 -11.63 2.88 -11.63
N GLY A 367 -12.76 2.17 -11.50
CA GLY A 367 -12.79 0.71 -11.39
C GLY A 367 -11.99 -0.04 -12.46
N ASP A 368 -11.95 0.50 -13.68
CA ASP A 368 -11.26 -0.12 -14.80
C ASP A 368 -9.72 0.02 -14.76
N TYR A 369 -9.19 0.90 -13.90
CA TYR A 369 -7.77 1.25 -13.81
C TYR A 369 -7.16 1.01 -12.42
N TRP A 370 -7.97 0.73 -11.40
CA TRP A 370 -7.52 0.56 -10.01
C TRP A 370 -7.81 -0.83 -9.41
N ASN A 371 -8.53 -1.70 -10.13
CA ASN A 371 -8.93 -3.02 -9.64
C ASN A 371 -8.00 -4.15 -10.14
N TYR A 372 -7.04 -4.55 -9.32
CA TYR A 372 -6.09 -5.60 -9.68
C TYR A 372 -6.75 -6.98 -9.83
N SER A 373 -7.79 -7.29 -9.05
CA SER A 373 -8.52 -8.58 -9.17
C SER A 373 -9.17 -8.74 -10.53
N ASP A 374 -9.59 -7.63 -11.16
CA ASP A 374 -10.14 -7.65 -12.51
C ASP A 374 -9.05 -7.83 -13.57
N PHE A 375 -7.85 -7.27 -13.37
CA PHE A 375 -6.70 -7.54 -14.25
C PHE A 375 -6.30 -9.03 -14.23
N VAL A 376 -6.41 -9.69 -13.07
CA VAL A 376 -6.24 -11.15 -12.96
C VAL A 376 -7.29 -11.89 -13.79
N LYS A 377 -8.58 -11.53 -13.65
CA LYS A 377 -9.68 -12.16 -14.40
C LYS A 377 -9.57 -11.93 -15.92
N MET A 378 -9.10 -10.76 -16.33
CA MET A 378 -8.86 -10.40 -17.72
C MET A 378 -7.61 -11.08 -18.31
N ALA A 379 -6.80 -11.75 -17.49
CA ALA A 379 -5.54 -12.38 -17.88
C ALA A 379 -4.55 -11.43 -18.58
N ILE A 380 -4.50 -10.16 -18.14
CA ILE A 380 -3.61 -9.14 -18.73
C ILE A 380 -2.29 -8.95 -17.98
N ILE A 381 -2.01 -9.76 -16.95
CA ILE A 381 -0.78 -9.68 -16.16
C ILE A 381 0.28 -10.60 -16.78
N ASN A 382 1.27 -9.98 -17.42
CA ASN A 382 2.46 -10.62 -17.94
C ASN A 382 3.64 -9.62 -17.98
N PRO A 383 4.44 -9.50 -16.91
CA PRO A 383 5.53 -8.53 -16.87
C PRO A 383 6.54 -8.65 -18.02
N SER A 384 6.66 -9.81 -18.70
CA SER A 384 7.57 -9.94 -19.83
C SER A 384 7.16 -9.10 -21.04
N THR A 385 5.88 -8.75 -21.16
CA THR A 385 5.36 -7.92 -22.27
C THR A 385 5.47 -6.42 -21.99
N GLY A 386 5.87 -6.01 -20.78
CA GLY A 386 6.11 -4.61 -20.43
C GLY A 386 7.25 -3.99 -21.26
N ILE A 387 7.15 -2.70 -21.54
CA ILE A 387 8.19 -1.94 -22.23
C ILE A 387 9.47 -1.98 -21.39
N SER A 388 10.60 -2.26 -22.04
CA SER A 388 11.91 -2.14 -21.37
C SER A 388 12.30 -0.66 -21.34
N CYS A 389 12.56 -0.13 -20.15
CA CYS A 389 13.06 1.24 -20.00
C CYS A 389 14.39 1.40 -20.76
N LYS A 390 14.39 2.25 -21.79
CA LYS A 390 15.55 2.60 -22.63
C LYS A 390 16.52 3.43 -21.83
#